data_AF-A0A2W1LTB6-F1
#
_entry.id   AF-A0A2W1LTB6-F1
#
_cell.length_a   1.000
_cell.length_b   1.000
_cell.length_c   1.000
_cell.angle_alpha   90.00
_cell.angle_beta   90.00
_cell.angle_gamma   90.00
#
_symmetry.space_group_name_H-M   'P 1'
#
loop_
_entity.id
_entity.type
_entity.pdbx_description
1 polymer ?
#
loop_
_entity_poly.entity_id
_entity_poly.type
_entity_poly.pdbx_seq_one_letter_code
_entity_poly.pdbx_strand_id
1 'polypeptide(L)'
;MFHEQWSVGEMNHRLKQARKALGYTQSDLAAMLGYRSKSGYAMIENGRNNPPLHIALKLSGILGSDVHTLFTDLYDIPERKGGLS
;
A
#
# COMPACT_ATOMS: atom_id res chain seq x y z
N MET A 1 23.64 20.57 0.28
CA MET A 1 22.16 20.54 0.38
C MET A 1 21.77 19.11 0.03
N PHE A 2 21.66 18.25 1.04
CA PHE A 2 21.48 16.81 0.85
C PHE A 2 20.00 16.53 0.59
N HIS A 3 19.71 15.90 -0.55
CA HIS A 3 18.35 15.49 -0.90
C HIS A 3 17.81 14.49 0.14
N GLU A 4 16.55 14.69 0.48
CA GLU A 4 15.88 14.16 1.64
C GLU A 4 15.80 12.63 1.71
N GLN A 5 15.77 12.20 2.97
CA GLN A 5 15.32 10.92 3.48
C GLN A 5 14.04 10.43 2.76
N TRP A 6 14.12 9.36 1.98
CA TRP A 6 12.94 8.74 1.39
C TRP A 6 12.15 8.02 2.49
N SER A 7 10.93 8.52 2.73
CA SER A 7 10.04 8.08 3.78
C SER A 7 9.39 6.75 3.42
N VAL A 8 9.70 5.70 4.18
CA VAL A 8 8.97 4.41 4.20
C VAL A 8 7.51 4.58 4.71
N GLY A 9 7.01 5.81 4.85
CA GLY A 9 5.69 6.15 5.39
C GLY A 9 4.61 6.50 4.37
N GLU A 10 4.92 6.61 3.08
CA GLU A 10 3.99 7.24 2.12
C GLU A 10 2.84 6.31 1.70
N MET A 11 3.09 5.02 1.44
CA MET A 11 2.03 4.04 1.12
C MET A 11 0.97 3.96 2.24
N ASN A 12 1.41 3.87 3.49
CA ASN A 12 0.53 3.76 4.65
C ASN A 12 -0.39 4.98 4.77
N HIS A 13 0.19 6.16 4.56
CA HIS A 13 -0.56 7.40 4.60
C HIS A 13 -1.61 7.44 3.48
N ARG A 14 -1.24 7.11 2.25
CA ARG A 14 -2.15 7.11 1.08
C ARG A 14 -3.32 6.14 1.26
N LEU A 15 -3.03 4.88 1.64
CA LEU A 15 -4.07 3.87 1.88
C LEU A 15 -5.04 4.30 2.99
N LYS A 16 -4.50 4.81 4.10
CA LYS A 16 -5.30 5.28 5.24
C LYS A 16 -6.17 6.49 4.89
N GLN A 17 -5.64 7.44 4.12
CA GLN A 17 -6.38 8.62 3.68
C GLN A 17 -7.52 8.22 2.73
N ALA A 18 -7.23 7.44 1.70
CA ALA A 18 -8.23 6.97 0.74
C ALA A 18 -9.35 6.18 1.44
N ARG A 19 -8.99 5.27 2.36
CA ARG A 19 -9.96 4.53 3.16
C ARG A 19 -10.86 5.46 3.99
N LYS A 20 -10.26 6.42 4.70
CA LYS A 20 -11.01 7.34 5.56
C LYS A 20 -11.92 8.30 4.78
N ALA A 21 -11.50 8.73 3.59
CA ALA A 21 -12.31 9.58 2.72
C ALA A 21 -13.63 8.90 2.32
N LEU A 22 -13.63 7.56 2.25
CA LEU A 22 -14.81 6.75 1.95
C LEU A 22 -15.58 6.31 3.21
N GLY A 23 -15.15 6.72 4.41
CA GLY A 23 -15.79 6.34 5.67
C GLY A 23 -15.57 4.89 6.10
N TYR A 24 -14.66 4.16 5.46
CA TYR A 24 -14.41 2.75 5.76
C TYR A 24 -13.49 2.57 6.97
N THR A 25 -13.73 1.53 7.75
CA THR A 25 -12.79 1.00 8.75
C THR A 25 -11.82 0.00 8.11
N GLN A 26 -10.74 -0.34 8.83
CA GLN A 26 -9.83 -1.41 8.37
C GLN A 26 -10.53 -2.77 8.30
N SER A 27 -11.54 -3.01 9.14
CA SER A 27 -12.34 -4.23 9.11
C SER A 27 -13.23 -4.29 7.87
N ASP A 28 -13.78 -3.15 7.45
CA ASP A 28 -14.61 -3.07 6.23
C ASP A 28 -13.79 -3.42 4.99
N LEU A 29 -12.60 -2.83 4.84
CA LEU A 29 -11.72 -3.18 3.72
C LEU A 29 -11.24 -4.63 3.80
N ALA A 30 -10.96 -5.15 4.99
CA ALA A 30 -10.63 -6.56 5.15
C ALA A 30 -11.77 -7.46 4.61
N ALA A 31 -13.02 -7.17 4.99
CA ALA A 31 -14.19 -7.91 4.53
C ALA A 31 -14.40 -7.78 3.02
N MET A 32 -14.31 -6.57 2.45
CA MET A 32 -14.44 -6.32 1.01
C MET A 32 -13.36 -7.04 0.20
N LEU A 33 -12.15 -7.17 0.74
CA LEU A 33 -11.05 -7.92 0.12
C LEU A 33 -11.22 -9.43 0.26
N GLY A 34 -12.09 -9.91 1.15
CA GLY A 34 -12.32 -11.34 1.40
C GLY A 34 -11.42 -11.93 2.48
N TYR A 35 -10.78 -11.10 3.31
CA TYR A 35 -10.00 -11.57 4.45
C TYR A 35 -10.90 -12.04 5.58
N ARG A 36 -10.47 -13.09 6.29
CA ARG A 36 -11.17 -13.63 7.47
C ARG A 36 -11.09 -12.72 8.70
N SER A 37 -10.14 -11.80 8.73
CA SER A 37 -9.86 -10.93 9.87
C SER A 37 -9.32 -9.57 9.43
N LYS A 38 -9.49 -8.57 10.29
CA LYS A 38 -8.93 -7.22 10.14
C LYS A 38 -7.41 -7.22 9.88
N SER A 39 -6.69 -8.17 10.48
CA SER A 39 -5.22 -8.21 10.44
C SER A 39 -4.66 -8.29 9.02
N GLY A 40 -5.35 -8.97 8.09
CA GLY A 40 -4.91 -9.09 6.70
C GLY A 40 -4.71 -7.73 6.04
N TYR A 41 -5.75 -6.88 6.07
CA TYR A 41 -5.66 -5.52 5.54
C TYR A 41 -4.79 -4.60 6.41
N ALA A 42 -4.83 -4.74 7.74
CA ALA A 42 -4.04 -3.89 8.63
C ALA A 42 -2.53 -4.05 8.43
N MET A 43 -2.03 -5.23 8.05
CA MET A 43 -0.62 -5.42 7.72
C MET A 43 -0.22 -4.68 6.43
N ILE A 44 -1.13 -4.61 5.46
CA ILE A 44 -0.93 -3.86 4.21
C ILE A 44 -0.92 -2.36 4.49
N GLU A 45 -1.95 -1.83 5.17
CA GLU A 45 -2.06 -0.39 5.46
C GLU A 45 -0.94 0.14 6.37
N ASN A 46 -0.32 -0.73 7.17
CA ASN A 46 0.82 -0.36 8.03
C ASN A 46 2.19 -0.67 7.39
N GLY A 47 2.23 -1.10 6.12
CA GLY A 47 3.48 -1.31 5.38
C GLY A 47 4.27 -2.50 5.90
N ARG A 48 3.62 -3.38 6.65
CA ARG A 48 4.19 -4.62 7.18
C ARG A 48 4.14 -5.75 6.14
N ASN A 49 3.31 -5.60 5.11
CA ASN A 49 3.14 -6.59 4.05
C ASN A 49 2.81 -5.93 2.72
N ASN A 50 3.44 -6.39 1.64
CA ASN A 50 3.08 -6.02 0.29
C ASN A 50 1.99 -6.99 -0.21
N PRO A 51 0.82 -6.48 -0.63
CA PRO A 51 -0.23 -7.35 -1.12
C PRO A 51 0.16 -8.00 -2.47
N PRO A 52 -0.34 -9.20 -2.78
CA PRO A 52 -0.25 -9.73 -4.13
C PRO A 52 -1.03 -8.83 -5.12
N LEU A 53 -0.63 -8.84 -6.39
CA LEU A 53 -1.16 -7.92 -7.42
C LEU A 53 -2.70 -7.91 -7.49
N HIS A 54 -3.34 -9.07 -7.43
CA HIS A 54 -4.81 -9.14 -7.49
C HIS A 54 -5.50 -8.43 -6.31
N ILE A 55 -4.88 -8.41 -5.12
CA ILE A 55 -5.37 -7.66 -3.96
C ILE A 55 -5.13 -6.16 -4.17
N ALA A 56 -3.96 -5.77 -4.69
CA ALA A 56 -3.66 -4.37 -4.99
C ALA A 56 -4.65 -3.78 -6.01
N LEU A 57 -4.98 -4.52 -7.06
CA LEU A 57 -5.97 -4.14 -8.07
C LEU A 57 -7.41 -4.12 -7.53
N LYS A 58 -7.75 -5.05 -6.64
CA LYS A 58 -9.07 -5.00 -5.97
C LYS A 58 -9.17 -3.78 -5.06
N LEU A 59 -8.09 -3.46 -4.36
CA LEU A 59 -8.02 -2.32 -3.45
C LEU A 59 -8.12 -1.00 -4.21
N SER A 60 -7.45 -0.86 -5.36
CA SER A 60 -7.58 0.32 -6.22
C SER A 60 -9.03 0.53 -6.67
N GLY A 61 -9.72 -0.55 -7.04
CA GLY A 61 -11.16 -0.52 -7.38
C GLY A 61 -12.04 -0.09 -6.21
N ILE A 62 -11.82 -0.61 -4.99
CA ILE A 62 -12.59 -0.25 -3.80
C ILE A 62 -12.34 1.21 -3.39
N LEU A 63 -11.08 1.66 -3.48
CA LEU A 63 -10.65 2.99 -3.05
C LEU A 63 -10.83 4.07 -4.14
N GLY A 64 -11.24 3.69 -5.35
CA GLY A 64 -11.40 4.62 -6.47
C GLY A 64 -10.12 5.38 -6.83
N SER A 65 -8.96 4.79 -6.56
CA SER A 65 -7.65 5.43 -6.70
C SER A 65 -6.75 4.55 -7.56
N ASP A 66 -5.91 5.17 -8.39
CA ASP A 66 -4.99 4.42 -9.25
C ASP A 66 -4.00 3.56 -8.44
N VAL A 67 -3.72 2.34 -8.92
CA VAL A 67 -2.86 1.39 -8.21
C VAL A 67 -1.42 1.90 -8.08
N HIS A 68 -0.90 2.63 -9.07
CA HIS A 68 0.42 3.23 -9.02
C HIS A 68 0.48 4.35 -7.97
N THR A 69 -0.60 5.12 -7.82
CA THR A 69 -0.71 6.13 -6.76
C THR A 69 -0.74 5.49 -5.37
N LEU A 70 -1.47 4.39 -5.19
CA LEU A 70 -1.57 3.74 -3.87
C LEU A 70 -0.26 3.06 -3.45
N PHE A 71 0.47 2.47 -4.41
CA PHE A 71 1.61 1.59 -4.17
C PHE A 71 2.93 2.10 -4.78
N THR A 72 3.12 3.41 -4.89
CA THR A 72 4.30 4.02 -5.54
C THR A 72 5.63 3.48 -5.00
N ASP A 73 5.71 3.21 -3.69
CA ASP A 73 6.93 2.75 -3.01
C ASP A 73 7.36 1.33 -3.43
N LEU A 74 6.50 0.56 -4.11
CA LEU A 74 6.86 -0.74 -4.68
C LEU A 74 7.69 -0.64 -5.96
N TYR A 75 7.70 0.53 -6.59
CA TYR A 75 8.39 0.78 -7.86
C TYR A 75 9.76 1.44 -7.66
N ASP A 76 10.08 1.86 -6.44
CA ASP A 76 11.37 2.46 -6.09
C ASP A 76 12.40 1.32 -5.97
N ILE A 77 12.85 0.82 -7.12
CA ILE A 77 13.97 -0.13 -7.20
C ILE A 77 15.21 0.70 -6.86
N PRO A 78 15.84 0.55 -5.68
CA PRO A 78 17.14 1.16 -5.49
C PRO A 78 18.04 0.58 -6.56
N GLU A 79 18.69 1.45 -7.35
CA GLU A 79 19.64 1.03 -8.39
C GLU A 79 20.51 -0.09 -7.81
N ARG A 80 20.51 -1.25 -8.49
CA ARG A 80 21.32 -2.40 -8.09
C ARG A 80 22.79 -1.97 -8.07
N LYS A 81 23.32 -1.62 -6.90
CA LYS A 81 24.76 -1.49 -6.72
C LYS A 81 25.38 -2.88 -6.83
N GLY A 82 26.06 -3.12 -7.95
CA GLY A 82 27.12 -4.12 -8.09
C GLY A 82 26.71 -5.55 -7.81
N GLY A 83 26.27 -6.25 -8.85
CA GLY A 83 26.03 -7.70 -8.81
C GLY A 83 26.38 -8.37 -10.14
N LEU A 84 27.50 -7.98 -10.74
CA LEU A 84 28.22 -8.75 -11.74
C LEU A 84 29.72 -8.43 -11.58
N SER A 85 30.40 -9.30 -10.84
CA SER A 85 31.82 -9.61 -10.91
C SER A 85 32.00 -11.02 -10.36
#